data_AF-A0A1V2MBW7-F1
#
_entry.id   AF-A0A1V2MBW7-F1
#
_cell.length_a   1.000
_cell.length_b   1.000
_cell.length_c   1.000
_cell.angle_alpha   90.00
_cell.angle_beta   90.00
_cell.angle_gamma   90.00
#
_symmetry.space_group_name_H-M   'P 1'
#
loop_
_entity.id
_entity.type
_entity.pdbx_description
1 polymer ?
#
loop_
_entity_poly.entity_id
_entity_poly.type
_entity_poly.pdbx_seq_one_letter_code
_entity_poly.pdbx_strand_id
1 'polypeptide(L)'
;MHNWSFYRLSKFIEYKAKLEGIKVEYVNPAYSSQTCPVCREKNKVKDRGYKCGYRNHRDVVGAINISLGYKIKLYQPTMFCPRLKIILD
;
A
#
# COMPACT_ATOMS: atom_id res chain seq x y z
N MET A 1 21.86 1.70 8.57
CA MET A 1 20.87 1.04 7.69
C MET A 1 20.73 -0.42 8.14
N HIS A 2 19.66 -0.79 8.86
CA HIS A 2 19.47 -2.11 9.48
C HIS A 2 18.91 -3.16 8.50
N ASN A 3 19.63 -3.43 7.41
CA ASN A 3 19.19 -4.34 6.33
C ASN A 3 19.03 -5.81 6.79
N TRP A 4 19.66 -6.18 7.90
CA TRP A 4 19.60 -7.55 8.44
C TRP A 4 18.24 -7.95 9.04
N SER A 5 17.38 -6.99 9.39
CA SER A 5 16.10 -7.29 10.08
C SER A 5 14.98 -7.74 9.13
N PHE A 6 14.86 -7.11 7.96
CA PHE A 6 13.72 -7.33 7.06
C PHE A 6 13.76 -8.69 6.36
N TYR A 7 14.92 -9.12 5.86
CA TYR A 7 15.07 -10.42 5.22
C TYR A 7 14.84 -11.58 6.21
N ARG A 8 15.37 -11.44 7.43
CA ARG A 8 15.15 -12.44 8.47
C ARG A 8 13.67 -12.50 8.87
N LEU A 9 13.03 -11.35 9.05
CA LEU A 9 11.60 -11.28 9.33
C LEU A 9 10.76 -11.89 8.20
N SER A 10 11.07 -11.60 6.93
CA SER A 10 10.33 -12.17 5.81
C SER A 10 10.47 -13.69 5.74
N LYS A 11 11.67 -14.23 6.03
CA LYS A 11 11.89 -15.67 6.14
C LYS A 11 11.10 -16.29 7.30
N PHE A 12 10.99 -15.57 8.42
CA PHE A 12 10.18 -16.02 9.55
C PHE A 12 8.69 -16.07 9.24
N ILE A 13 8.18 -15.08 8.51
CA ILE A 13 6.79 -15.07 8.04
C ILE A 13 6.57 -16.20 7.04
N GLU A 14 7.48 -16.38 6.08
CA GLU A 14 7.40 -17.38 5.02
C GLU A 14 7.32 -18.81 5.57
N TYR A 15 8.19 -19.17 6.53
CA TYR A 15 8.14 -20.52 7.09
C TYR A 15 6.86 -20.76 7.88
N LYS A 16 6.39 -19.79 8.69
CA LYS A 16 5.16 -19.95 9.48
C LYS A 16 3.93 -20.05 8.58
N ALA A 17 3.85 -19.21 7.56
CA ALA A 17 2.79 -19.27 6.57
C ALA A 17 2.75 -20.64 5.87
N LYS A 18 3.91 -21.19 5.51
CA LYS A 18 4.01 -22.53 4.90
C LYS A 18 3.52 -23.65 5.83
N LEU A 19 3.78 -23.57 7.14
CA LEU A 19 3.29 -24.55 8.12
C LEU A 19 1.75 -24.57 8.17
N GLU A 20 1.11 -23.42 7.98
CA GLU A 20 -0.36 -23.26 7.95
C GLU A 20 -0.96 -23.41 6.55
N GLY A 21 -0.17 -23.77 5.52
CA GLY A 21 -0.64 -23.89 4.14
C GLY A 21 -1.00 -22.54 3.46
N ILE A 22 -0.56 -21.41 4.01
CA ILE A 22 -0.81 -20.08 3.48
C ILE A 22 0.21 -19.76 2.37
N LYS A 23 -0.29 -19.38 1.19
CA LYS A 23 0.55 -18.95 0.06
C LYS A 23 1.16 -17.57 0.34
N VAL A 24 2.48 -17.45 0.16
CA VAL A 24 3.20 -16.18 0.27
C VAL A 24 3.63 -15.71 -1.11
N GLU A 25 3.32 -14.46 -1.43
CA GLU A 25 3.73 -13.81 -2.68
C GLU A 25 4.52 -12.53 -2.36
N TYR A 26 5.66 -12.37 -3.05
CA TYR A 26 6.45 -11.14 -2.96
C TYR A 26 5.96 -10.16 -4.02
N VAL A 27 5.69 -8.92 -3.60
CA VAL A 27 5.27 -7.83 -4.50
C VAL A 27 6.28 -6.70 -4.48
N ASN A 28 6.38 -5.94 -5.57
CA ASN A 28 7.26 -4.77 -5.64
C ASN A 28 6.71 -3.65 -4.72
N PRO A 29 7.45 -3.23 -3.67
CA PRO A 29 6.97 -2.22 -2.74
C PRO A 29 7.12 -0.78 -3.25
N ALA A 30 7.75 -0.58 -4.42
CA ALA A 30 8.03 0.74 -4.96
C ALA A 30 6.76 1.60 -5.02
N TYR A 31 6.85 2.83 -4.50
CA TYR A 31 5.79 3.84 -4.50
C TYR A 31 4.49 3.47 -3.74
N SER A 32 4.46 2.38 -2.97
CA SER A 32 3.24 1.92 -2.27
C SER A 32 2.75 2.89 -1.22
N SER A 33 3.65 3.57 -0.48
CA SER A 33 3.28 4.59 0.51
C SER A 33 3.03 5.98 -0.09
N GLN A 34 3.26 6.15 -1.40
CA GLN A 34 3.11 7.43 -2.11
C GLN A 34 1.86 7.44 -3.01
N THR A 35 1.39 6.28 -3.43
CA THR A 35 0.25 6.12 -4.34
C THR A 35 -1.06 6.14 -3.57
N CYS A 36 -2.00 7.01 -3.96
CA CYS A 36 -3.31 7.06 -3.32
C CYS A 36 -4.07 5.76 -3.60
N PRO A 37 -4.62 5.06 -2.58
CA PRO A 37 -5.40 3.84 -2.83
C PRO A 37 -6.71 4.14 -3.57
N VAL A 38 -7.19 5.39 -3.49
CA VAL A 38 -8.44 5.84 -4.12
C VAL A 38 -8.21 6.40 -5.52
N CYS A 39 -7.43 7.48 -5.65
CA CYS A 39 -7.26 8.20 -6.93
C CYS A 39 -5.98 7.84 -7.69
N ARG A 40 -5.14 6.93 -7.16
CA ARG A 40 -3.87 6.47 -7.76
C ARG A 40 -2.79 7.52 -8.04
N GLU A 41 -3.05 8.78 -7.73
CA GLU A 41 -2.04 9.84 -7.81
C GLU A 41 -0.88 9.61 -6.84
N LYS A 42 0.34 9.90 -7.30
CA LYS A 42 1.54 9.85 -6.48
C LYS A 42 1.68 11.15 -5.71
N ASN A 43 1.81 11.03 -4.40
CA ASN A 43 2.03 12.15 -3.51
C ASN A 43 3.36 11.97 -2.78
N LYS A 44 4.24 12.99 -2.86
CA LYS A 44 5.48 13.02 -2.09
C LYS A 44 5.18 13.48 -0.67
N VAL A 45 4.82 12.52 0.17
CA VAL A 45 4.52 12.78 1.59
C VAL A 45 5.82 13.09 2.32
N LYS A 46 5.90 14.27 2.97
CA LYS A 46 7.08 14.69 3.75
C LYS A 46 7.08 14.15 5.19
N ASP A 47 5.92 13.73 5.68
CA ASP A 47 5.71 13.31 7.07
C ASP A 47 4.99 11.94 7.14
N ARG A 48 4.61 11.48 8.33
CA ARG A 48 3.90 10.23 8.57
C ARG A 48 2.46 10.22 8.05
N GLY A 49 1.83 11.40 7.93
CA GLY A 49 0.46 11.53 7.46
C GLY A 49 0.35 11.63 5.93
N TYR A 50 -0.34 10.67 5.30
CA TYR A 50 -0.72 10.72 3.90
C TYR A 50 -1.91 11.65 3.69
N LYS A 51 -1.83 12.62 2.76
CA LYS A 51 -2.90 13.58 2.49
C LYS A 51 -2.97 13.94 1.00
N CYS A 52 -4.10 13.64 0.34
CA CYS A 52 -4.43 14.15 -1.00
C CYS A 52 -5.94 14.32 -1.25
N GLY A 53 -6.74 14.09 -0.22
CA GLY A 53 -8.19 13.85 -0.30
C GLY A 53 -8.58 12.62 0.52
N TYR A 54 -7.79 11.56 0.37
CA TYR A 54 -7.69 10.47 1.34
C TYR A 54 -6.69 10.86 2.45
N ARG A 55 -7.03 10.58 3.72
CA ARG A 55 -6.18 10.87 4.88
C ARG A 55 -5.97 9.60 5.69
N ASN A 56 -4.72 9.18 5.87
CA ASN A 56 -4.36 8.03 6.72
C ASN A 56 -2.86 8.11 7.09
N HIS A 57 -2.36 7.19 7.91
CA HIS A 57 -0.94 6.99 8.11
C HIS A 57 -0.30 6.37 6.86
N ARG A 58 0.90 6.82 6.48
CA ARG A 58 1.58 6.35 5.26
C ARG A 58 1.87 4.85 5.24
N ASP A 59 2.07 4.25 6.41
CA ASP A 59 2.32 2.80 6.54
C ASP A 59 1.05 2.01 6.27
N VAL A 60 -0.11 2.52 6.70
CA VAL A 60 -1.42 1.95 6.38
C VAL A 60 -1.67 2.04 4.87
N VAL A 61 -1.34 3.18 4.25
CA VAL A 61 -1.42 3.34 2.78
C VAL A 61 -0.53 2.32 2.06
N GLY A 62 0.72 2.14 2.51
CA GLY A 62 1.63 1.15 1.97
C GLY A 62 1.10 -0.28 2.08
N ALA A 63 0.58 -0.66 3.26
CA ALA A 63 0.01 -1.97 3.51
C ALA A 63 -1.23 -2.26 2.64
N ILE A 64 -2.14 -1.29 2.51
CA ILE A 64 -3.31 -1.39 1.62
C ILE A 64 -2.86 -1.63 0.18
N ASN A 65 -1.92 -0.83 -0.33
CA ASN A 65 -1.47 -0.96 -1.71
C ASN A 65 -0.73 -2.29 -1.99
N ILE A 66 0.01 -2.80 -1.01
CA ILE A 66 0.64 -4.13 -1.07
C ILE A 66 -0.43 -5.24 -1.07
N SER A 67 -1.42 -5.15 -0.19
CA SER A 67 -2.52 -6.12 -0.09
C SER A 67 -3.37 -6.18 -1.36
N LEU A 68 -3.62 -5.04 -2.00
CA LEU A 68 -4.37 -4.96 -3.26
C LEU A 68 -3.54 -5.40 -4.48
N GLY A 69 -2.26 -5.79 -4.30
CA GLY A 69 -1.38 -6.31 -5.34
C GLY A 69 -1.18 -5.37 -6.53
N TYR A 70 -1.42 -4.06 -6.35
CA TYR A 70 -1.60 -3.07 -7.42
C TYR A 70 -2.68 -3.37 -8.48
N LYS A 71 -3.33 -4.54 -8.48
CA LYS A 71 -4.16 -5.02 -9.59
C LYS A 71 -5.64 -4.67 -9.54
N ILE A 72 -6.12 -3.99 -8.51
CA ILE A 72 -7.57 -3.77 -8.38
C ILE A 72 -7.92 -2.31 -8.73
N LYS A 73 -8.51 -2.15 -9.91
CA LYS A 73 -9.67 -1.26 -10.10
C LYS A 73 -10.76 -1.84 -9.19
N LEU A 74 -11.42 -1.01 -8.38
CA LEU A 74 -12.55 -1.35 -7.49
C LEU A 74 -12.19 -1.80 -6.06
N TYR A 75 -11.88 -0.83 -5.19
CA TYR A 75 -12.34 -0.89 -3.80
C TYR A 75 -12.73 0.53 -3.35
N GLN A 76 -14.04 0.81 -3.38
CA GLN A 76 -14.65 1.94 -2.66
C GLN A 76 -15.39 1.32 -1.48
N PRO A 77 -15.16 1.80 -0.24
CA PRO A 77 -16.13 2.78 0.24
C PRO A 77 -15.57 3.88 1.16
N THR A 78 -16.16 5.06 1.02
CA THR A 78 -16.21 6.20 1.97
C THR A 78 -14.92 6.94 2.32
N MET A 79 -14.26 7.56 1.33
CA MET A 79 -13.76 8.94 1.45
C MET A 79 -13.37 9.44 0.06
N PHE A 80 -14.16 10.38 -0.46
CA PHE A 80 -13.91 11.01 -1.76
C PHE A 80 -12.55 11.71 -1.74
N CYS A 81 -11.63 11.25 -2.57
CA CYS A 81 -10.48 12.05 -2.95
C CYS A 81 -10.95 13.03 -4.05
N PRO A 82 -11.06 14.35 -3.78
CA PRO A 82 -11.67 15.30 -4.73
C PRO A 82 -10.81 15.53 -5.99
N ARG A 83 -9.61 14.95 -6.05
CA ARG A 83 -8.68 15.04 -7.19
C ARG A 83 -9.09 14.19 -8.40
N LEU A 84 -10.23 13.48 -8.32
CA LEU A 84 -10.81 12.69 -9.41
C LEU A 84 -11.74 13.51 -10.34
N LYS A 85 -11.64 14.85 -10.35
CA LYS A 85 -12.59 15.76 -11.01
C LYS A 85 -12.25 16.20 -12.45
N ILE A 86 -11.29 15.59 -13.16
CA ILE A 86 -10.81 16.12 -14.46
C ILE A 86 -11.00 15.17 -15.66
N ILE A 87 -11.60 13.97 -15.49
CA ILE A 87 -11.74 13.01 -16.62
C ILE A 87 -13.20 12.62 -16.91
N LEU A 88 -14.19 13.38 -16.44
CA LEU A 88 -15.61 13.10 -16.71
C LEU A 88 -16.44 14.32 -17.13
N ASP A 89 -15.80 15.41 -17.55
CA ASP A 89 -16.46 16.53 -18.24
C ASP A 89 -15.99 16.58 -19.70
#